data_AF-A0A1G4RIM0-F1
#
_entry.id   AF-A0A1G4RIM0-F1
#
_cell.length_a   1.000
_cell.length_b   1.000
_cell.length_c   1.000
_cell.angle_alpha   90.00
_cell.angle_beta   90.00
_cell.angle_gamma   90.00
#
_symmetry.space_group_name_H-M   'P 1'
#
loop_
_entity.id
_entity.type
_entity.pdbx_description
1 polymer ?
#
loop_
_entity_poly.entity_id
_entity_poly.type
_entity_poly.pdbx_seq_one_letter_code
_entity_poly.pdbx_strand_id
1 'polypeptide(L)' 'MFIWAPIPEGWTSRQISREMLYSAGVVVIPGDAFGKEGEGYVRIALVQEEDRLREAVRRIGRFLREASR' A
#
# COMPACT_ATOMS: atom_id res chain seq x y z
N MET A 1 -0.68 14.21 -6.65
CA MET A 1 -0.34 13.21 -7.68
C MET A 1 -0.57 11.81 -7.12
N PHE A 2 -0.88 10.80 -7.93
CA PHE A 2 -1.13 9.43 -7.47
C PHE A 2 -0.26 8.42 -8.22
N ILE A 3 0.09 7.34 -7.56
CA ILE A 3 0.71 6.16 -8.19
C ILE A 3 -0.15 4.93 -7.96
N TRP A 4 -0.15 4.03 -8.94
CA TRP A 4 -0.72 2.70 -8.83
C TRP A 4 0.45 1.72 -8.69
N ALA A 5 0.54 1.07 -7.53
CA ALA A 5 1.62 0.13 -7.23
C ALA A 5 1.03 -1.29 -7.22
N PRO A 6 1.66 -2.25 -7.95
CA PRO A 6 1.24 -3.64 -7.87
C PRO A 6 1.50 -4.19 -6.46
N ILE A 7 0.65 -5.11 -6.01
CA ILE A 7 0.80 -5.79 -4.72
C ILE A 7 1.51 -7.14 -4.90
N PRO A 8 2.17 -7.68 -3.87
CA PRO A 8 2.74 -9.02 -3.89
C PRO A 8 1.69 -10.11 -4.16
N GLU A 9 2.11 -11.22 -4.76
CA GLU A 9 1.26 -12.39 -4.98
C GLU A 9 0.71 -12.95 -3.67
N GLY A 10 -0.47 -13.59 -3.74
CA GLY A 10 -1.14 -14.18 -2.57
C GLY A 10 -1.93 -13.18 -1.70
N TRP A 11 -1.86 -11.89 -2.01
CA TRP A 11 -2.64 -10.84 -1.35
C TRP A 11 -3.76 -10.34 -2.24
N THR A 12 -4.89 -9.98 -1.64
CA THR A 12 -5.86 -9.06 -2.27
C THR A 12 -5.54 -7.62 -1.93
N SER A 13 -5.92 -6.69 -2.81
CA SER A 13 -5.71 -5.25 -2.63
C SER A 13 -6.28 -4.75 -1.30
N ARG A 14 -7.44 -5.27 -0.88
CA ARG A 14 -8.10 -4.96 0.39
C ARG A 14 -7.38 -5.53 1.60
N GLN A 15 -6.94 -6.79 1.55
CA GLN A 15 -6.21 -7.41 2.66
C GLN A 15 -4.92 -6.65 2.95
N ILE A 16 -4.08 -6.42 1.93
CA ILE A 16 -2.78 -5.78 2.14
C ILE A 16 -2.93 -4.32 2.57
N SER A 17 -3.93 -3.60 2.05
CA SER A 17 -4.22 -2.22 2.49
C SER A 17 -4.59 -2.16 3.98
N ARG A 18 -5.37 -3.15 4.44
CA ARG A 18 -5.75 -3.28 5.85
C ARG A 18 -4.56 -3.63 6.73
N GLU A 19 -3.72 -4.57 6.32
CA GLU A 19 -2.52 -4.95 7.09
C GLU A 19 -1.47 -3.83 7.12
N MET A 20 -1.30 -3.07 6.03
CA MET A 20 -0.44 -1.87 6.04
C MET A 20 -0.96 -0.81 7.04
N LEU A 21 -2.28 -0.66 7.18
CA LEU A 21 -2.85 0.24 8.18
C LEU A 21 -2.53 -0.23 9.61
N TYR A 22 -2.84 -1.47 9.95
CA TYR A 22 -2.72 -1.94 11.35
C TYR A 22 -1.28 -2.25 11.75
N SER A 23 -0.48 -2.84 10.87
CA SER A 23 0.88 -3.30 11.19
C SER A 23 1.94 -2.26 10.87
N ALA A 24 1.72 -1.41 9.86
CA ALA A 24 2.69 -0.39 9.45
C ALA A 24 2.24 1.04 9.76
N GLY A 25 0.98 1.27 10.14
CA GLY A 25 0.45 2.63 10.32
C GLY A 25 0.42 3.43 9.02
N VAL A 26 0.24 2.77 7.87
CA VAL A 26 0.22 3.41 6.55
C VAL A 26 -1.12 3.12 5.87
N VAL A 27 -1.88 4.18 5.58
CA VAL A 27 -3.14 4.08 4.83
C VAL A 27 -2.85 4.18 3.34
N VAL A 28 -3.33 3.19 2.59
CA VAL A 28 -3.40 3.21 1.12
C VAL A 28 -4.81 2.86 0.68
N ILE A 29 -5.18 3.22 -0.56
CA ILE A 29 -6.50 2.87 -1.09
C ILE A 29 -6.39 1.53 -1.83
N PRO A 30 -7.20 0.51 -1.48
CA PRO A 30 -7.21 -0.74 -2.21
C PRO A 30 -7.73 -0.51 -3.63
N GLY A 31 -7.11 -1.16 -4.60
CA GLY A 31 -7.46 -0.98 -6.00
C GLY A 31 -8.87 -1.48 -6.34
N ASP A 32 -9.38 -2.50 -5.64
CA ASP A 32 -10.76 -2.99 -5.80
C ASP A 32 -11.84 -1.91 -5.55
N ALA A 33 -11.52 -0.86 -4.81
CA ALA A 33 -12.39 0.29 -4.60
C ALA A 33 -12.65 1.10 -5.89
N PHE A 34 -11.89 0.85 -6.95
CA PHE A 34 -12.04 1.49 -8.28
C PHE A 34 -12.63 0.56 -9.34
N GLY A 35 -12.98 -0.67 -9.00
CA GLY A 35 -13.45 -1.69 -9.93
C GLY A 35 -12.60 -2.96 -9.90
N LYS A 36 -13.06 -4.00 -10.60
CA LYS A 36 -12.39 -5.32 -10.61
C LYS A 36 -11.00 -5.24 -11.23
N GLU A 37 -10.83 -4.32 -12.17
CA GLU A 37 -9.60 -4.04 -12.90
C GLU A 37 -8.51 -3.41 -12.01
N GLY A 38 -8.89 -2.87 -10.85
CA GLY A 38 -7.94 -2.34 -9.87
C GLY A 38 -7.39 -3.40 -8.91
N GLU A 39 -7.95 -4.61 -8.89
CA GLU A 39 -7.42 -5.70 -8.07
C GLU A 39 -5.97 -6.03 -8.46
N GLY A 40 -5.15 -6.47 -7.50
CA GLY A 40 -3.71 -6.60 -7.69
C GLY A 40 -2.92 -5.30 -7.55
N TYR A 41 -3.58 -4.16 -7.29
CA TYR A 41 -2.92 -2.87 -7.07
C TYR A 41 -3.42 -2.14 -5.83
N VAL A 42 -2.59 -1.20 -5.34
CA VAL A 42 -3.00 -0.16 -4.40
C VAL A 42 -2.72 1.22 -5.00
N ARG A 43 -3.57 2.19 -4.66
CA ARG A 43 -3.39 3.58 -5.05
C ARG A 43 -2.79 4.37 -3.89
N ILE A 44 -1.65 5.01 -4.15
CA ILE A 44 -0.90 5.79 -3.17
C ILE A 44 -0.92 7.26 -3.57
N ALA A 45 -1.27 8.13 -2.61
CA ALA A 45 -1.33 9.56 -2.82
C ALA A 45 0.02 10.21 -2.49
N LEU A 46 0.62 10.89 -3.46
CA LEU A 46 1.83 11.71 -3.31
C LEU A 46 1.41 13.17 -3.08
N VAL A 47 0.69 13.41 -1.97
CA VAL A 47 0.09 14.70 -1.59
C VAL A 47 0.47 15.10 -0.16
N GLN A 48 1.64 14.66 0.28
CA GLN A 48 2.22 14.98 1.57
C GLN A 48 3.64 15.49 1.35
N GLU A 49 4.19 16.15 2.38
CA GLU A 49 5.59 16.57 2.41
C GLU A 49 6.54 15.39 2.15
N GLU A 50 7.68 15.68 1.53
CA GLU A 50 8.66 14.67 1.12
C GLU A 50 9.10 13.79 2.28
N ASP A 51 9.36 14.37 3.46
CA ASP A 51 9.78 13.62 4.65
C ASP A 51 8.72 12.62 5.11
N ARG A 52 7.44 12.99 5.00
CA ARG A 52 6.33 12.08 5.35
C ARG A 52 6.20 10.96 4.33
N LEU A 53 6.42 11.24 3.04
CA LEU A 53 6.46 10.20 2.01
C LEU A 53 7.66 9.26 2.22
N ARG A 54 8.83 9.78 2.57
CA ARG A 54 10.03 8.99 2.90
C ARG A 54 9.79 8.07 4.10
N GLU A 55 9.11 8.55 5.14
CA GLU A 55 8.69 7.74 6.29
C GLU A 55 7.72 6.63 5.88
N ALA A 56 6.69 6.95 5.10
CA ALA A 56 5.72 5.97 4.61
C ALA A 56 6.40 4.85 3.81
N VAL A 57 7.32 5.18 2.90
CA VAL A 57 8.09 4.21 2.12
C VAL A 57 8.94 3.31 3.02
N ARG A 58 9.60 3.87 4.05
CA ARG A 58 10.38 3.08 5.01
C ARG A 58 9.52 2.09 5.79
N ARG A 59 8.31 2.49 6.21
CA ARG A 59 7.34 1.63 6.90
C ARG A 59 6.81 0.52 6.00
N ILE A 60 6.39 0.86 4.78
CA ILE A 60 5.95 -0.11 3.76
C ILE A 60 7.06 -1.14 3.50
N GLY A 61 8.30 -0.68 3.28
CA GLY A 61 9.43 -1.58 3.04
C GLY A 61 9.71 -2.53 4.20
N ARG A 62 9.55 -2.08 5.46
CA ARG A 62 9.67 -2.94 6.63
C ARG A 62 8.57 -4.00 6.67
N PHE A 63 7.31 -3.57 6.53
CA PHE A 63 6.15 -4.45 6.48
C PHE A 63 6.29 -5.55 5.41
N LEU A 64 6.69 -5.19 4.19
CA LEU A 64 6.84 -6.15 3.10
C LEU A 64 7.93 -7.21 3.38
N ARG A 65 9.03 -6.83 4.03
CA ARG A 65 10.09 -7.79 4.42
C ARG A 65 9.65 -8.73 5.52
N GLU A 66 8.81 -8.27 6.44
CA GLU A 66 8.26 -9.08 7.53
C GLU A 66 7.16 -10.03 7.01
N ALA A 67 6.31 -9.55 6.09
CA ALA A 67 5.27 -10.34 5.45
C ALA A 67 5.79 -11.39 4.42
N SER A 68 7.05 -11.28 4.01
CA SER A 68 7.71 -12.26 3.11
C SER A 68 8.46 -13.38 3.87
N ARG A 69 8.38 -13.41 5.21
CA ARG A 69 8.90 -14.49 6.05
C ARG A 69 7.78 -15.45 6.42
#